data_AF-A0A8C9ZD11-F1
#
_entry.id   AF-A0A8C9ZD11-F1
#
_cell.length_a   1.000
_cell.length_b   1.000
_cell.length_c   1.000
_cell.angle_alpha   90.00
_cell.angle_beta   90.00
_cell.angle_gamma   90.00
#
_symmetry.space_group_name_H-M   'P 1'
#
loop_
_entity.id
_entity.type
_entity.pdbx_description
1 polymer ?
#
loop_
_entity_poly.entity_id
_entity_poly.type
_entity_poly.pdbx_seq_one_letter_code
_entity_poly.pdbx_strand_id
1 'polypeptide(L)'
;MCVNLRGPKGVITSPNYPVQYENNAHCVWVITAMDSEKVSSFSLLFIFSHFFDLERGYDTLTVGDGGKIGDTRRVLYVLTGSSVPDLIVSLSNQMWLHLQSDDTIGSAGFKAVYEEIERGGCGDPGVPAFGRRSGDRFQHGDALTFFCQSAFELVGERTITCQHNNQWSGNKPSCICKYTYFYIFIQTYLGLC
;
A
#
# COMPACT_ATOMS: atom_id res chain seq x y z
N MET A 1 -22.76 0.54 -0.44
CA MET A 1 -21.87 1.20 0.54
C MET A 1 -21.53 0.19 1.61
N CYS A 2 -20.26 -0.02 1.92
CA CYS A 2 -19.84 -1.14 2.74
C CYS A 2 -19.68 -0.73 4.21
N VAL A 3 -18.82 0.23 4.57
CA VAL A 3 -18.74 0.71 5.97
C VAL A 3 -18.25 2.17 6.06
N ASN A 4 -18.74 2.93 7.03
CA ASN A 4 -18.08 4.14 7.52
C ASN A 4 -17.27 3.83 8.78
N LEU A 5 -15.98 4.12 8.76
CA LEU A 5 -15.03 3.83 9.83
C LEU A 5 -14.55 5.14 10.45
N ARG A 6 -14.41 5.13 11.77
CA ARG A 6 -13.88 6.26 12.53
C ARG A 6 -12.93 5.79 13.60
N GLY A 7 -11.79 6.47 13.75
CA GLY A 7 -10.83 6.19 14.80
C GLY A 7 -9.38 6.14 14.31
N PRO A 8 -8.42 5.95 15.23
CA PRO A 8 -7.00 6.06 14.95
C PRO A 8 -6.40 4.82 14.29
N LYS A 9 -7.15 3.72 14.23
CA LYS A 9 -6.73 2.51 13.52
C LYS A 9 -7.92 1.63 13.20
N GLY A 10 -7.78 0.77 12.20
CA GLY A 10 -8.76 -0.26 11.89
C GLY A 10 -8.33 -1.16 10.74
N VAL A 11 -9.19 -2.12 10.43
CA VAL A 11 -8.94 -3.14 9.40
C VAL A 11 -10.08 -3.07 8.39
N ILE A 12 -9.73 -3.16 7.11
CA ILE A 12 -10.65 -3.20 5.99
C ILE A 12 -10.36 -4.45 5.18
N THR A 13 -11.41 -5.16 4.80
CA THR A 13 -11.31 -6.29 3.88
C THR A 13 -12.34 -6.13 2.77
N SER A 14 -12.05 -6.68 1.60
CA SER A 14 -13.09 -6.97 0.62
C SER A 14 -14.15 -7.89 1.25
N PRO A 15 -15.41 -7.85 0.77
CA PRO A 15 -16.41 -8.83 1.16
C PRO A 15 -15.86 -10.25 0.98
N ASN A 16 -16.15 -11.13 1.93
CA ASN A 16 -15.76 -12.55 1.96
C ASN A 16 -14.25 -12.87 2.06
N TYR A 17 -13.36 -11.86 2.12
CA TYR A 17 -11.92 -12.10 2.26
C TYR A 17 -11.59 -13.12 3.36
N PRO A 18 -10.68 -14.09 3.14
CA PRO A 18 -9.80 -14.27 1.96
C PRO A 18 -10.44 -15.09 0.82
N VAL A 19 -11.74 -15.30 0.86
CA VAL A 19 -12.51 -15.92 -0.24
C VAL A 19 -12.83 -14.85 -1.29
N GLN A 20 -13.24 -15.32 -2.46
CA GLN A 20 -13.66 -14.51 -3.60
C GLN A 20 -14.71 -13.44 -3.23
N TYR A 21 -14.46 -12.20 -3.62
CA TYR A 21 -15.47 -11.13 -3.56
C TYR A 21 -16.52 -11.30 -4.67
N GLU A 22 -17.70 -10.74 -4.47
CA GLU A 22 -18.82 -10.89 -5.41
C GLU A 22 -18.59 -10.13 -6.73
N ASN A 23 -19.16 -10.65 -7.81
CA ASN A 23 -19.25 -9.94 -9.09
C ASN A 23 -20.24 -8.76 -8.93
N ASN A 24 -20.07 -7.70 -9.72
CA ASN A 24 -20.83 -6.45 -9.67
C ASN A 24 -20.74 -5.75 -8.31
N ALA A 25 -19.66 -5.98 -7.56
CA ALA A 25 -19.43 -5.33 -6.30
C ALA A 25 -19.29 -3.82 -6.51
N HIS A 26 -19.99 -3.05 -5.68
CA HIS A 26 -19.87 -1.60 -5.60
C HIS A 26 -19.73 -1.19 -4.13
N CYS A 27 -18.55 -1.49 -3.59
CA CYS A 27 -18.24 -1.34 -2.18
C CYS A 27 -17.46 -0.06 -1.91
N VAL A 28 -18.02 0.82 -1.09
CA VAL A 28 -17.36 2.05 -0.65
C VAL A 28 -17.10 2.01 0.85
N TRP A 29 -15.85 2.30 1.25
CA TRP A 29 -15.47 2.57 2.63
C TRP A 29 -15.03 4.01 2.76
N VAL A 30 -15.48 4.70 3.82
CA VAL A 30 -14.96 6.02 4.18
C VAL A 30 -14.34 5.92 5.57
N ILE A 31 -13.10 6.36 5.69
CA ILE A 31 -12.37 6.40 6.95
C ILE A 31 -12.22 7.85 7.36
N THR A 32 -12.55 8.15 8.61
CA THR A 32 -12.38 9.47 9.22
C THR A 32 -11.54 9.36 10.48
N ALA A 33 -10.53 10.21 10.61
CA ALA A 33 -9.74 10.31 11.83
C ALA A 33 -10.63 10.66 13.05
N MET A 34 -10.24 10.23 14.24
CA MET A 34 -11.05 10.28 15.46
C MET A 34 -11.40 11.71 15.88
N ASP A 35 -10.43 12.62 15.79
CA ASP A 35 -10.54 13.98 16.30
C ASP A 35 -10.88 15.00 15.20
N SER A 36 -12.16 15.34 15.12
CA SER A 36 -12.67 16.37 14.22
C SER A 36 -12.41 17.81 14.71
N GLU A 37 -11.83 17.99 15.90
CA GLU A 37 -11.44 19.32 16.41
C GLU A 37 -9.92 19.59 16.30
N LYS A 38 -9.12 18.52 16.11
CA LYS A 38 -7.70 18.58 15.68
C LYS A 38 -7.49 18.04 14.26
N VAL A 39 -8.47 18.22 13.38
CA VAL A 39 -8.53 17.73 11.98
C VAL A 39 -7.26 18.00 11.19
N SER A 40 -6.56 19.09 11.53
CA SER A 40 -5.38 19.58 10.85
C SER A 40 -4.07 18.98 11.36
N SER A 41 -4.09 17.98 12.26
CA SER A 41 -2.87 17.38 12.82
C SER A 41 -2.56 15.97 12.30
N PHE A 42 -3.57 15.20 11.87
CA PHE A 42 -3.37 13.79 11.51
C PHE A 42 -3.76 13.46 10.05
N SER A 43 -2.95 12.60 9.44
CA SER A 43 -3.19 11.92 8.17
C SER A 43 -3.47 10.44 8.44
N LEU A 44 -4.12 9.75 7.49
CA LEU A 44 -4.35 8.32 7.54
C LEU A 44 -3.30 7.62 6.67
N LEU A 45 -2.52 6.74 7.29
CA LEU A 45 -1.63 5.80 6.63
C LEU A 45 -2.39 4.50 6.36
N PHE A 46 -2.25 3.97 5.15
CA PHE A 46 -2.90 2.75 4.70
C PHE A 46 -1.86 1.74 4.24
N ILE A 47 -1.93 0.51 4.78
CA ILE A 47 -0.98 -0.57 4.50
C ILE A 47 -1.76 -1.80 4.06
N PHE A 48 -1.45 -2.30 2.86
CA PHE A 48 -2.03 -3.54 2.36
C PHE A 48 -1.30 -4.76 2.93
N SER A 49 -2.05 -5.83 3.15
CA SER A 49 -1.49 -7.17 3.33
C SER A 49 -0.71 -7.60 2.09
N HIS A 50 0.32 -8.43 2.27
CA HIS A 50 1.04 -9.07 1.15
C HIS A 50 0.11 -9.90 0.23
N PHE A 51 -1.06 -10.29 0.74
CA PHE A 51 -2.10 -10.97 -0.02
C PHE A 51 -3.13 -9.93 -0.50
N PHE A 52 -2.89 -9.41 -1.70
CA PHE A 52 -3.80 -8.56 -2.46
C PHE A 52 -3.98 -9.18 -3.84
N ASP A 53 -5.21 -9.42 -4.26
CA ASP A 53 -5.51 -9.96 -5.57
C ASP A 53 -6.89 -9.53 -6.05
N LEU A 54 -6.90 -8.74 -7.12
CA LEU A 54 -8.09 -8.37 -7.89
C LEU A 54 -7.96 -8.88 -9.32
N GLU A 55 -9.06 -9.03 -10.03
CA GLU A 55 -9.02 -9.36 -11.45
C GLU A 55 -8.28 -8.27 -12.24
N ARG A 56 -7.18 -8.66 -12.89
CA ARG A 56 -6.26 -7.72 -13.52
C ARG A 56 -6.90 -7.04 -14.74
N GLY A 57 -7.09 -5.73 -14.64
CA GLY A 57 -7.57 -4.89 -15.73
C GLY A 57 -9.09 -4.77 -15.83
N TYR A 58 -9.83 -5.52 -15.01
CA TYR A 58 -11.29 -5.55 -15.00
C TYR A 58 -11.82 -5.00 -13.68
N ASP A 59 -11.31 -5.54 -12.57
CA ASP A 59 -11.70 -5.12 -11.24
C ASP A 59 -10.72 -4.09 -10.67
N THR A 60 -11.27 -3.11 -9.97
CA THR A 60 -10.49 -1.99 -9.45
C THR A 60 -10.78 -1.70 -7.99
N LEU A 61 -9.72 -1.39 -7.24
CA LEU A 61 -9.80 -0.73 -5.96
C LEU A 61 -9.25 0.69 -6.11
N THR A 62 -10.14 1.67 -6.11
CA THR A 62 -9.77 3.08 -6.14
C THR A 62 -9.57 3.58 -4.70
N VAL A 63 -8.44 4.22 -4.44
CA VAL A 63 -8.11 4.87 -3.16
C VAL A 63 -8.09 6.38 -3.38
N GLY A 64 -8.90 7.12 -2.62
CA GLY A 64 -8.99 8.57 -2.72
C GLY A 64 -8.91 9.29 -1.38
N ASP A 65 -8.55 10.57 -1.45
CA ASP A 65 -8.43 11.48 -0.31
C ASP A 65 -9.70 12.33 -0.11
N GLY A 66 -9.95 12.75 1.12
CA GLY A 66 -11.03 13.65 1.50
C GLY A 66 -12.37 12.95 1.74
N GLY A 67 -13.38 13.74 2.12
CA GLY A 67 -14.72 13.23 2.42
C GLY A 67 -15.63 13.05 1.21
N LYS A 68 -15.24 13.56 0.03
CA LYS A 68 -16.06 13.48 -1.18
C LYS A 68 -15.72 12.22 -1.98
N ILE A 69 -16.49 11.17 -1.75
CA ILE A 69 -16.40 9.89 -2.46
C ILE A 69 -16.48 10.12 -3.97
N GLY A 70 -15.58 9.49 -4.73
CA GLY A 70 -15.60 9.53 -6.20
C GLY A 70 -15.10 10.83 -6.83
N ASP A 71 -14.53 11.76 -6.06
CA ASP A 71 -13.86 12.93 -6.63
C ASP A 71 -12.56 12.51 -7.34
N THR A 72 -12.60 12.49 -8.67
CA THR A 72 -11.47 12.07 -9.52
C THR A 72 -10.21 12.92 -9.31
N ARG A 73 -10.35 14.16 -8.82
CA ARG A 73 -9.21 15.05 -8.52
C ARG A 73 -8.47 14.66 -7.25
N ARG A 74 -9.07 13.81 -6.42
CA ARG A 74 -8.53 13.34 -5.14
C ARG A 74 -8.18 11.85 -5.15
N VAL A 75 -8.23 11.20 -6.31
CA VAL A 75 -7.77 9.82 -6.47
C VAL A 75 -6.25 9.78 -6.29
N LEU A 76 -5.81 8.93 -5.36
CA LEU A 76 -4.39 8.67 -5.09
C LEU A 76 -3.91 7.49 -5.92
N TYR A 77 -4.69 6.40 -5.95
CA TYR A 77 -4.35 5.18 -6.68
C TYR A 77 -5.60 4.50 -7.26
N VAL A 78 -5.43 3.86 -8.41
CA VAL A 78 -6.37 2.88 -8.96
C VAL A 78 -5.63 1.56 -9.07
N LEU A 79 -5.98 0.61 -8.20
CA LEU A 79 -5.27 -0.65 -8.04
C LEU A 79 -6.03 -1.79 -8.74
N THR A 80 -5.28 -2.72 -9.34
CA THR A 80 -5.80 -3.93 -9.99
C THR A 80 -4.73 -5.01 -10.03
N GLY A 81 -5.10 -6.27 -10.29
CA GLY A 81 -4.17 -7.39 -10.22
C GLY A 81 -3.66 -7.61 -8.79
N SER A 82 -2.38 -7.94 -8.67
CA SER A 82 -1.79 -8.36 -7.38
C SER A 82 -0.67 -7.43 -6.88
N SER A 83 -0.54 -6.23 -7.46
CA SER A 83 0.52 -5.27 -7.10
C SER A 83 -0.07 -4.07 -6.35
N VAL A 84 0.57 -3.70 -5.25
CA VAL A 84 0.18 -2.57 -4.40
C VAL A 84 1.40 -1.71 -4.05
N PRO A 85 1.23 -0.41 -3.77
CA PRO A 85 2.28 0.38 -3.12
C PRO A 85 2.50 -0.14 -1.69
N ASP A 86 3.69 0.11 -1.11
CA ASP A 86 3.98 -0.31 0.26
C ASP A 86 3.03 0.30 1.29
N LEU A 87 2.73 1.57 1.08
CA LEU A 87 1.84 2.36 1.91
C LEU A 87 1.21 3.47 1.09
N ILE A 88 0.10 4.01 1.58
CA ILE A 88 -0.58 5.17 1.01
C ILE A 88 -0.93 6.11 2.16
N VAL A 89 -0.51 7.36 2.10
CA VAL A 89 -0.90 8.39 3.09
C VAL A 89 -1.91 9.35 2.51
N SER A 90 -2.98 9.64 3.26
CA SER A 90 -3.96 10.67 2.90
C SER A 90 -3.39 12.09 3.07
N LEU A 91 -3.87 13.03 2.26
CA LEU A 91 -3.55 14.46 2.39
C LEU A 91 -4.48 15.17 3.38
N SER A 92 -5.60 14.56 3.72
CA SER A 92 -6.61 15.06 4.64
C SER A 92 -6.82 14.08 5.81
N ASN A 93 -7.78 14.38 6.69
CA ASN A 93 -8.18 13.51 7.80
C ASN A 93 -9.20 12.45 7.38
N GLN A 94 -9.51 12.38 6.08
CA GLN A 94 -10.47 11.46 5.51
C GLN A 94 -9.86 10.80 4.27
N MET A 95 -10.19 9.53 4.10
CA MET A 95 -9.88 8.82 2.86
C MET A 95 -11.01 7.86 2.56
N TRP A 96 -11.12 7.43 1.32
CA TRP A 96 -12.11 6.47 0.89
C TRP A 96 -11.52 5.42 -0.03
N LEU A 97 -12.11 4.23 0.03
CA LEU A 97 -11.82 3.12 -0.86
C LEU A 97 -13.09 2.78 -1.63
N HIS A 98 -12.94 2.49 -2.91
CA HIS A 98 -14.03 2.04 -3.77
C HIS A 98 -13.61 0.79 -4.53
N LEU A 99 -14.14 -0.37 -4.12
CA LEU A 99 -14.04 -1.62 -4.86
C LEU A 99 -15.18 -1.66 -5.88
N GLN A 100 -14.81 -1.78 -7.15
CA GLN A 100 -15.73 -1.97 -8.26
C GLN A 100 -15.31 -3.21 -9.04
N SER A 101 -16.22 -4.19 -9.16
CA SER A 101 -16.02 -5.38 -10.00
C SER A 101 -17.02 -5.48 -11.14
N ASP A 102 -16.65 -6.24 -12.18
CA ASP A 102 -17.51 -6.53 -13.32
C ASP A 102 -18.46 -7.72 -13.09
N ASP A 103 -19.18 -8.17 -14.12
CA ASP A 103 -20.17 -9.25 -13.99
C ASP A 103 -19.56 -10.66 -13.92
N THR A 104 -18.24 -10.76 -13.99
CA THR A 104 -17.47 -12.00 -14.02
C THR A 104 -16.39 -12.07 -12.93
N ILE A 105 -15.88 -13.30 -12.73
CA ILE A 105 -14.67 -13.72 -11.99
C ILE A 105 -14.09 -12.72 -10.95
N GLY A 106 -14.54 -12.78 -9.70
CA GLY A 106 -13.77 -12.19 -8.59
C GLY A 106 -12.47 -12.95 -8.24
N SER A 107 -11.52 -12.26 -7.60
CA SER A 107 -10.31 -12.83 -6.97
C SER A 107 -10.41 -12.89 -5.44
N ALA A 108 -9.36 -13.34 -4.73
CA ALA A 108 -9.32 -13.42 -3.26
C ALA A 108 -9.51 -12.06 -2.55
N GLY A 109 -9.33 -10.95 -3.26
CA GLY A 109 -9.59 -9.61 -2.78
C GLY A 109 -8.44 -9.03 -1.97
N PHE A 110 -8.77 -8.25 -0.93
CA PHE A 110 -7.75 -7.55 -0.16
C PHE A 110 -8.05 -7.50 1.32
N LYS A 111 -6.98 -7.39 2.10
CA LYS A 111 -6.99 -6.92 3.49
C LYS A 111 -6.04 -5.75 3.62
N ALA A 112 -6.47 -4.71 4.31
CA ALA A 112 -5.64 -3.56 4.62
C ALA A 112 -5.88 -3.08 6.04
N VAL A 113 -4.87 -2.43 6.59
CA VAL A 113 -4.89 -1.79 7.90
C VAL A 113 -4.68 -0.30 7.68
N TYR A 114 -5.45 0.51 8.39
CA TYR A 114 -5.21 1.95 8.45
C TYR A 114 -4.80 2.38 9.85
N GLU A 115 -4.01 3.43 9.93
CA GLU A 115 -3.61 4.08 11.17
C GLU A 115 -3.49 5.60 11.00
N GLU A 116 -3.68 6.35 12.08
CA GLU A 116 -3.41 7.78 12.13
C GLU A 116 -1.91 8.04 12.32
N ILE A 117 -1.36 8.93 11.52
CA ILE A 117 0.00 9.45 11.64
C ILE A 117 -0.01 10.96 11.71
N GLU A 118 1.05 11.55 12.25
CA GLU A 118 1.24 13.00 12.20
C GLU A 118 1.31 13.48 10.75
N ARG A 119 0.67 14.62 10.47
CA ARG A 119 0.70 15.24 9.13
C ARG A 119 2.10 15.71 8.76
N GLY A 120 2.33 15.79 7.45
CA GLY A 120 3.59 16.27 6.90
C GLY A 120 4.64 15.17 6.74
N GLY A 121 4.22 13.91 6.78
CA GLY A 121 5.08 12.77 6.54
C GLY A 121 4.46 11.69 5.66
N CYS A 122 5.29 10.72 5.29
CA CYS A 122 4.95 9.63 4.38
C CYS A 122 4.78 8.28 5.08
N GLY A 123 4.88 8.22 6.42
CA GLY A 123 4.88 6.96 7.16
C GLY A 123 6.17 6.14 6.97
N ASP A 124 6.36 5.13 7.81
CA ASP A 124 7.54 4.26 7.76
C ASP A 124 7.32 3.10 6.76
N PRO A 125 8.07 3.04 5.63
CA PRO A 125 7.95 1.94 4.66
C PRO A 125 8.57 0.62 5.16
N GLY A 126 9.28 0.64 6.28
CA GLY A 126 10.00 -0.47 6.89
C GLY A 126 11.42 -0.66 6.34
N VAL A 127 11.98 -1.83 6.63
CA VAL A 127 13.31 -2.27 6.16
C VAL A 127 13.12 -3.55 5.34
N PRO A 128 13.76 -3.69 4.17
CA PRO A 128 13.67 -4.92 3.39
C PRO A 128 14.28 -6.10 4.13
N ALA A 129 13.68 -7.27 3.98
CA ALA A 129 14.25 -8.53 4.46
C ALA A 129 15.66 -8.71 3.89
N PHE A 130 16.61 -9.18 4.69
CA PHE A 130 18.03 -9.31 4.32
C PHE A 130 18.69 -8.00 3.85
N GLY A 131 18.14 -6.86 4.27
CA GLY A 131 18.71 -5.55 4.02
C GLY A 131 18.83 -4.71 5.29
N ARG A 132 19.22 -3.46 5.08
CA ARG A 132 19.27 -2.40 6.08
C ARG A 132 18.89 -1.06 5.45
N ARG A 133 18.49 -0.11 6.29
CA ARG A 133 18.17 1.27 5.90
C ARG A 133 19.08 2.26 6.62
N SER A 134 19.39 3.36 5.95
CA SER A 134 19.91 4.59 6.54
C SER A 134 18.85 5.68 6.44
N GLY A 135 18.65 6.41 7.55
CA GLY A 135 17.55 7.36 7.74
C GLY A 135 16.43 6.79 8.63
N ASP A 136 15.88 7.64 9.48
CA ASP A 136 14.89 7.33 10.53
C ASP A 136 13.79 8.40 10.66
N ARG A 137 13.80 9.41 9.79
CA ARG A 137 12.76 10.44 9.70
C ARG A 137 11.94 10.25 8.43
N PHE A 138 10.67 10.62 8.51
CA PHE A 138 9.66 10.36 7.49
C PHE A 138 8.89 11.62 7.09
N GLN A 139 9.42 12.81 7.40
CA GLN A 139 8.79 14.08 7.07
C GLN A 139 9.12 14.49 5.62
N HIS A 140 8.35 15.42 5.06
CA HIS A 140 8.60 15.94 3.71
C HIS A 140 10.06 16.38 3.53
N GLY A 141 10.68 15.89 2.45
CA GLY A 141 12.08 16.16 2.12
C GLY A 141 13.09 15.20 2.75
N ASP A 142 12.70 14.41 3.76
CA ASP A 142 13.56 13.35 4.27
C ASP A 142 13.75 12.25 3.23
N ALA A 143 14.93 11.63 3.23
CA ALA A 143 15.29 10.55 2.33
C ALA A 143 15.77 9.32 3.09
N LEU A 144 15.38 8.15 2.60
CA LEU A 144 15.79 6.85 3.11
C LEU A 144 16.66 6.16 2.07
N THR A 145 17.80 5.62 2.49
CA THR A 145 18.71 4.88 1.60
C THR A 145 18.81 3.42 2.05
N PHE A 146 18.64 2.49 1.13
CA PHE A 146 18.60 1.05 1.40
C PHE A 146 19.85 0.33 0.90
N PHE A 147 20.20 -0.75 1.61
CA PHE A 147 21.34 -1.60 1.30
C PHE A 147 20.96 -3.05 1.54
N CYS A 148 21.51 -3.96 0.74
CA CYS A 148 21.36 -5.40 0.97
C CYS A 148 22.58 -5.97 1.70
N GLN A 149 22.35 -7.05 2.45
CA GLN A 149 23.44 -7.85 3.02
C GLN A 149 24.26 -8.52 1.92
N SER A 150 25.45 -9.01 2.28
CA SER A 150 26.28 -9.82 1.38
C SER A 150 25.48 -10.99 0.82
N ALA A 151 25.73 -11.35 -0.44
CA ALA A 151 24.99 -12.36 -1.24
C ALA A 151 23.60 -11.95 -1.77
N PHE A 152 23.07 -10.79 -1.37
CA PHE A 152 21.81 -10.25 -1.91
C PHE A 152 22.07 -9.06 -2.85
N GLU A 153 21.13 -8.83 -3.75
CA GLU A 153 21.13 -7.70 -4.70
C GLU A 153 19.87 -6.85 -4.50
N LEU A 154 20.04 -5.54 -4.59
CA LEU A 154 18.97 -4.57 -4.39
C LEU A 154 18.20 -4.39 -5.70
N VAL A 155 16.89 -4.64 -5.65
CA VAL A 155 15.96 -4.41 -6.76
C VAL A 155 15.00 -3.30 -6.39
N GLY A 156 14.94 -2.28 -7.24
CA GLY A 156 14.16 -1.06 -7.02
C GLY A 156 15.07 0.15 -6.72
N GLU A 157 14.45 1.22 -6.24
CA GLU A 157 15.17 2.47 -5.95
C GLU A 157 16.03 2.33 -4.69
N ARG A 158 17.32 2.66 -4.81
CA ARG A 158 18.24 2.66 -3.66
C ARG A 158 17.86 3.73 -2.64
N THR A 159 17.35 4.86 -3.11
CA THR A 159 17.00 6.01 -2.27
C THR A 159 15.61 6.49 -2.63
N ILE A 160 14.75 6.63 -1.62
CA ILE A 160 13.41 7.21 -1.75
C ILE A 160 13.30 8.46 -0.90
N THR A 161 12.55 9.45 -1.35
CA THR A 161 12.36 10.75 -0.67
C THR A 161 10.88 10.97 -0.39
N CYS A 162 10.55 11.47 0.80
CA CYS A 162 9.18 11.78 1.17
C CYS A 162 8.74 13.07 0.47
N GLN A 163 7.74 12.96 -0.40
CA GLN A 163 7.28 14.07 -1.23
C GLN A 163 6.14 14.85 -0.55
N HIS A 164 5.88 16.07 -1.04
CA HIS A 164 4.83 16.94 -0.50
C HIS A 164 3.39 16.40 -0.66
N ASN A 165 3.19 15.37 -1.50
CA ASN A 165 1.91 14.66 -1.65
C ASN A 165 1.72 13.54 -0.59
N ASN A 166 2.56 13.51 0.45
CA ASN A 166 2.62 12.47 1.48
C ASN A 166 2.97 11.07 0.94
N GLN A 167 3.50 10.96 -0.27
CA GLN A 167 3.97 9.68 -0.81
C GLN A 167 5.49 9.65 -0.88
N TRP A 168 6.06 8.46 -0.70
CA TRP A 168 7.46 8.24 -1.05
C TRP A 168 7.64 8.28 -2.56
N SER A 169 8.79 8.77 -3.02
CA SER A 169 9.13 8.84 -4.46
C SER A 169 9.20 7.46 -5.16
N GLY A 170 9.20 6.38 -4.39
CA GLY A 170 9.17 5.01 -4.88
C GLY A 170 8.85 4.04 -3.74
N ASN A 171 8.59 2.78 -4.11
CA ASN A 171 8.41 1.70 -3.14
C ASN A 171 9.74 1.33 -2.45
N LYS A 172 9.64 0.80 -1.25
CA LYS A 172 10.70 0.07 -0.55
C LYS A 172 11.29 -1.00 -1.50
N PRO A 173 12.60 -0.96 -1.76
CA PRO A 173 13.23 -1.96 -2.62
C PRO A 173 13.24 -3.33 -1.96
N SER A 174 13.49 -4.36 -2.74
CA SER A 174 13.65 -5.73 -2.25
C SER A 174 15.10 -6.19 -2.35
N CYS A 175 15.55 -6.99 -1.39
CA CYS A 175 16.85 -7.66 -1.45
C CYS A 175 16.64 -9.11 -1.89
N ILE A 176 17.01 -9.42 -3.12
CA ILE A 176 16.85 -10.75 -3.73
C ILE A 176 18.18 -11.50 -3.74
N CYS A 177 18.14 -12.82 -3.64
CA CYS A 177 19.34 -13.62 -3.65
C CYS A 177 19.98 -13.61 -5.06
N LYS A 178 21.30 -13.38 -5.13
CA LYS A 178 22.03 -13.24 -6.41
C LYS A 178 21.95 -14.48 -7.31
N TYR A 179 21.89 -15.67 -6.73
CA TYR A 179 22.05 -16.90 -7.50
C TYR A 179 20.72 -17.50 -7.98
N THR A 180 19.56 -17.03 -7.50
CA THR A 180 18.25 -17.52 -7.97
C THR A 180 17.99 -17.24 -9.44
N TYR A 181 18.63 -16.21 -10.03
CA TYR A 181 18.55 -15.90 -11.47
C TYR A 181 19.39 -16.83 -12.35
N PHE A 182 20.48 -17.40 -11.82
CA PHE A 182 21.34 -18.33 -12.56
C PHE A 182 20.79 -19.78 -12.56
N TYR A 183 20.05 -20.16 -11.51
CA TYR A 183 19.56 -21.53 -11.33
C TYR A 183 18.33 -21.91 -12.17
N ILE A 184 17.64 -20.95 -12.82
CA ILE A 184 16.54 -21.28 -13.74
C ILE A 184 17.05 -21.98 -15.02
N PHE A 185 18.33 -21.84 -15.38
CA PHE A 185 18.90 -22.41 -16.62
C PHE A 185 19.76 -23.67 -16.45
N ILE A 186 20.14 -24.08 -15.23
CA ILE A 186 21.01 -25.24 -15.04
C ILE A 186 20.42 -26.15 -13.96
N GLN A 187 19.88 -27.30 -14.39
CA GLN A 187 19.43 -28.40 -13.53
C GLN A 187 20.61 -29.01 -12.75
N THR A 188 21.02 -28.42 -11.62
CA THR A 188 21.77 -29.13 -10.58
C THR A 188 21.55 -28.44 -9.24
N TYR A 189 20.98 -29.16 -8.28
CA TYR A 189 20.72 -28.72 -6.92
C TYR A 189 22.02 -28.48 -6.14
N LEU A 190 22.24 -27.24 -5.73
CA LEU A 190 22.94 -26.81 -4.51
C LEU A 190 22.53 -25.35 -4.27
N GLY A 191 21.51 -25.15 -3.42
CA GLY A 191 20.96 -23.83 -3.13
C GLY A 191 22.00 -22.90 -2.48
N LEU A 192 22.21 -21.74 -3.09
CA LEU A 192 22.88 -20.60 -2.48
C LEU A 192 21.94 -19.39 -2.55
N CYS A 193 20.80 -19.50 -1.87
CA CYS A 193 20.59 -18.99 -0.52
C CYS A 193 20.05 -20.18 0.31
#